data_AF-A0A316WLV7-F1
#
_entry.id   AF-A0A316WLV7-F1
#
_cell.length_a   1.000
_cell.length_b   1.000
_cell.length_c   1.000
_cell.angle_alpha   90.00
_cell.angle_beta   90.00
_cell.angle_gamma   90.00
#
_symmetry.space_group_name_H-M   'P 1'
#
loop_
_entity.id
_entity.type
_entity.pdbx_description
1 polymer ?
#
loop_
_entity_poly.entity_id
_entity_poly.type
_entity_poly.pdbx_seq_one_letter_code
_entity_poly.pdbx_strand_id
1 'polypeptide(L)' 'MQKDISMYLNKITDILQRKRINQNISVEDLVKKCNEAGLNISSDTILKLEKGQYIPNSDQLFIILTALGSEIEIEELIIK' A
#
# COMPACT_ATOMS: atom_id res chain seq x y z
N MET A 1 18.93 19.57 -7.08
CA MET A 1 18.51 18.25 -7.61
C MET A 1 17.21 17.86 -6.93
N GLN A 2 16.06 18.08 -7.56
CA GLN A 2 14.85 17.36 -7.15
C GLN A 2 15.11 15.88 -7.48
N LYS A 3 15.25 15.03 -6.45
CA LYS A 3 15.24 13.58 -6.66
C LYS A 3 13.92 13.25 -7.35
N ASP A 4 13.98 12.48 -8.42
CA ASP A 4 12.80 12.10 -9.19
C ASP A 4 11.94 11.15 -8.34
N ILE A 5 11.00 11.72 -7.59
CA ILE A 5 10.11 11.01 -6.65
C ILE A 5 9.33 9.91 -7.38
N SER A 6 9.12 10.07 -8.69
CA SER A 6 8.48 9.09 -9.57
C SER A 6 9.15 7.71 -9.51
N MET A 7 10.49 7.65 -9.43
CA MET A 7 11.22 6.39 -9.38
C MET A 7 10.96 5.61 -8.09
N TYR A 8 10.82 6.31 -6.96
CA TYR A 8 10.52 5.69 -5.67
C TYR A 8 9.06 5.24 -5.60
N LEU A 9 8.14 6.04 -6.16
CA LEU A 9 6.73 5.67 -6.26
C LEU A 9 6.53 4.41 -7.10
N ASN A 10 7.13 4.34 -8.28
CA ASN A 10 7.05 3.16 -9.15
C ASN A 10 7.55 1.89 -8.42
N LYS A 11 8.62 2.02 -7.63
CA LYS A 11 9.12 0.89 -6.81
C LYS A 11 8.10 0.45 -5.75
N ILE A 12 7.48 1.39 -5.05
CA ILE A 12 6.49 1.08 -4.00
C ILE A 12 5.25 0.43 -4.63
N THR A 13 4.73 0.97 -5.73
CA THR A 13 3.53 0.43 -6.38
C THR A 13 3.77 -0.95 -6.98
N ASP A 14 4.94 -1.17 -7.58
CA ASP A 14 5.36 -2.48 -8.07
C ASP A 14 5.49 -3.51 -6.94
N ILE A 15 5.97 -3.10 -5.76
CA ILE A 15 6.06 -3.98 -4.59
C ILE A 15 4.67 -4.37 -4.11
N LEU A 16 3.76 -3.40 -3.98
CA LEU A 16 2.40 -3.64 -3.51
C LEU A 16 1.64 -4.58 -4.45
N GLN A 17 1.70 -4.32 -5.76
CA GLN A 17 1.06 -5.17 -6.76
C GLN A 17 1.64 -6.60 -6.76
N ARG A 18 2.97 -6.75 -6.78
CA ARG A 18 3.61 -8.08 -6.77
C ARG A 18 3.25 -8.86 -5.51
N LYS A 19 3.22 -8.20 -4.35
CA LYS A 19 2.88 -8.85 -3.08
C LYS A 19 1.44 -9.36 -3.10
N ARG A 20 0.50 -8.56 -3.63
CA ARG A 20 -0.90 -8.97 -3.80
C ARG A 20 -1.02 -10.20 -4.69
N ILE A 21 -0.38 -10.17 -5.87
CA ILE A 21 -0.42 -11.28 -6.84
C ILE A 21 0.21 -12.55 -6.25
N ASN A 22 1.39 -12.45 -5.64
CA ASN A 22 2.10 -13.59 -5.06
C ASN A 22 1.36 -14.25 -3.90
N GLN A 23 0.47 -13.50 -3.23
CA GLN A 23 -0.39 -14.02 -2.17
C GLN A 23 -1.77 -14.47 -2.65
N ASN A 24 -2.03 -14.45 -3.96
CA ASN A 24 -3.34 -14.76 -4.57
C ASN A 24 -4.49 -13.92 -3.97
N ILE A 25 -4.22 -12.66 -3.63
CA ILE A 25 -5.22 -11.74 -3.10
C ILE A 25 -5.89 -11.01 -4.28
N SER A 26 -7.21 -11.10 -4.42
CA SER A 26 -7.94 -10.30 -5.40
C SER A 26 -7.97 -8.81 -5.00
N VAL A 27 -8.32 -7.91 -5.92
CA VAL A 27 -8.46 -6.49 -5.57
C VAL A 27 -9.59 -6.32 -4.55
N GLU A 28 -10.67 -7.08 -4.72
CA GLU A 28 -11.84 -7.11 -3.85
C GLU A 28 -11.49 -7.58 -2.44
N ASP A 29 -10.66 -8.62 -2.33
CA ASP A 29 -10.18 -9.10 -1.03
C ASP A 29 -9.31 -8.07 -0.32
N LEU A 30 -8.43 -7.38 -1.06
CA LEU A 30 -7.61 -6.32 -0.49
C LEU A 30 -8.48 -5.15 0.00
N VAL A 31 -9.46 -4.74 -0.80
CA VAL A 31 -10.44 -3.72 -0.39
C VAL A 31 -11.15 -4.12 0.90
N LYS A 32 -11.64 -5.36 0.98
CA LYS A 32 -12.31 -5.87 2.17
C LYS A 32 -11.39 -5.80 3.40
N LYS A 33 -10.15 -6.28 3.29
CA LYS A 33 -9.16 -6.24 4.39
C LYS A 33 -8.82 -4.81 4.82
N CYS A 34 -8.66 -3.88 3.87
CA CYS A 34 -8.43 -2.48 4.17
C CYS A 34 -9.61 -1.86 4.92
N ASN A 35 -10.85 -2.15 4.48
CA ASN A 35 -12.06 -1.67 5.15
C ASN A 35 -12.19 -2.22 6.58
N GLU A 36 -11.87 -3.51 6.80
CA GLU A 36 -11.82 -4.13 8.13
C GLU A 36 -10.77 -3.48 9.04
N ALA A 37 -9.69 -2.95 8.47
CA ALA A 37 -8.65 -2.20 9.17
C ALA A 37 -8.95 -0.68 9.29
N GLY A 38 -10.16 -0.24 8.95
CA GLY A 38 -10.60 1.16 9.09
C GLY A 38 -10.23 2.09 7.93
N LEU A 39 -9.68 1.56 6.83
CA LEU A 39 -9.41 2.32 5.62
C LEU A 39 -10.53 2.09 4.59
N ASN A 40 -11.43 3.06 4.45
CA ASN A 40 -12.44 3.04 3.38
C ASN A 40 -11.78 3.32 2.03
N ILE A 41 -11.60 2.29 1.22
CA ILE A 41 -10.95 2.38 -0.10
C ILE A 41 -11.72 1.59 -1.15
N SER A 42 -11.77 2.11 -2.38
CA SER A 42 -12.44 1.44 -3.50
C SER A 42 -11.47 0.59 -4.33
N SER A 43 -12.00 -0.40 -5.06
CA SER A 43 -11.21 -1.18 -6.02
C SER A 43 -10.53 -0.29 -7.07
N ASP A 44 -11.20 0.76 -7.52
CA ASP A 44 -10.64 1.74 -8.47
C ASP A 44 -9.42 2.46 -7.88
N THR A 45 -9.48 2.83 -6.60
CA THR A 45 -8.35 3.46 -5.90
C THR A 45 -7.17 2.50 -5.78
N ILE A 46 -7.41 1.22 -5.46
CA ILE A 46 -6.35 0.19 -5.44
C ILE A 46 -5.70 0.04 -6.83
N LEU A 47 -6.51 -0.02 -7.89
CA LEU A 47 -5.98 -0.12 -9.27
C LEU A 47 -5.18 1.13 -9.68
N LYS A 48 -5.61 2.33 -9.29
CA LYS A 48 -4.85 3.57 -9.51
C LYS A 48 -3.54 3.57 -8.75
N LEU A 49 -3.55 3.06 -7.51
CA LEU A 49 -2.35 2.91 -6.70
C LEU A 49 -1.37 1.95 -7.39
N GLU A 50 -1.80 0.78 -7.85
CA GLU A 50 -0.93 -0.19 -8.53
C GLU A 50 -0.34 0.35 -9.84
N LYS A 51 -1.00 1.32 -10.47
CA LYS A 51 -0.54 1.99 -11.69
C LYS A 51 0.32 3.24 -11.43
N GLY A 52 0.61 3.58 -10.16
CA GLY A 52 1.33 4.82 -9.83
C GLY A 52 0.54 6.11 -10.08
N GLN A 53 -0.78 6.01 -10.27
CA GLN A 53 -1.68 7.15 -10.51
C GLN A 53 -2.25 7.74 -9.20
N TYR A 54 -2.07 7.01 -8.10
CA TYR A 54 -2.47 7.44 -6.76
C TYR A 54 -1.32 7.20 -5.78
N ILE A 55 -1.00 8.22 -5.00
CA ILE A 55 0.03 8.15 -3.96
C ILE A 55 -0.70 8.07 -2.61
N PRO A 56 -0.62 6.94 -1.90
CA PRO A 56 -1.20 6.85 -0.55
C PRO A 56 -0.40 7.71 0.43
N ASN A 57 -1.07 8.26 1.44
CA ASN A 57 -0.37 8.80 2.60
C ASN A 57 0.23 7.67 3.46
N SER A 58 0.98 8.02 4.50
CA SER A 58 1.63 7.04 5.38
C SER A 58 0.64 6.05 6.00
N ASP A 59 -0.47 6.53 6.53
CA ASP A 59 -1.45 5.72 7.25
C ASP A 59 -2.12 4.72 6.30
N GLN A 60 -2.49 5.19 5.11
CA GLN A 60 -3.02 4.35 4.05
C GLN A 60 -2.01 3.28 3.63
N LEU A 61 -0.74 3.67 3.45
CA LEU A 61 0.32 2.74 3.08
C LEU A 61 0.52 1.66 4.15
N PHE A 62 0.54 2.04 5.43
CA PHE A 62 0.66 1.09 6.55
C PHE A 62 -0.50 0.10 6.58
N ILE A 63 -1.74 0.58 6.44
CA ILE A 63 -2.93 -0.27 6.42
C ILE A 63 -2.89 -1.23 5.23
N ILE A 64 -2.55 -0.74 4.03
CA ILE A 64 -2.45 -1.58 2.83
C ILE A 64 -1.36 -2.65 2.98
N LEU A 65 -0.18 -2.27 3.50
CA LEU A 65 0.91 -3.22 3.75
C LEU A 65 0.48 -4.30 4.76
N THR A 66 -0.21 -3.90 5.82
CA THR A 66 -0.76 -4.82 6.84
C THR A 66 -1.80 -5.75 6.25
N ALA A 67 -2.72 -5.25 5.42
CA ALA A 67 -3.74 -6.04 4.71
C ALA A 67 -3.13 -7.06 3.73
N LEU A 68 -1.97 -6.72 3.15
CA LEU A 68 -1.14 -7.62 2.35
C LEU A 68 -0.29 -8.57 3.22
N GLY A 69 -0.51 -8.64 4.54
CA GLY A 69 0.27 -9.49 5.44
C GLY A 69 1.76 -9.14 5.43
N SER A 70 2.12 -7.86 5.35
CA SER A 70 3.50 -7.41 5.57
C SER A 70 3.75 -7.34 7.06
N GLU A 71 4.87 -7.89 7.50
CA GLU A 71 5.45 -7.54 8.78
C GLU A 71 6.13 -6.17 8.62
N ILE A 72 5.83 -5.25 9.53
CA ILE A 72 6.35 -3.89 9.51
C ILE A 72 7.10 -3.70 10.82
N GLU A 73 8.43 -3.64 10.72
CA GLU A 73 9.31 -3.36 11.85
C GLU A 73 9.65 -1.87 11.85
N ILE A 74 9.43 -1.21 12.99
CA ILE A 74 9.83 0.18 13.22
C ILE A 74 10.96 0.15 14.23
N GLU A 75 12.19 0.14 13.72
CA GLU A 75 13.40 0.25 14.53
C GLU A 75 13.44 1.67 15.14
N GLU A 76 13.08 1.76 16.43
CA GLU A 76 13.00 2.97 17.27
C GLU A 76 11.70 3.80 17.20
N LEU A 77 10.73 3.45 18.04
CA LEU A 77 9.55 4.27 18.31
C LEU A 77 9.82 5.27 19.45
N ILE A 78 10.16 6.52 19.13
CA ILE A 78 10.14 7.61 20.14
C ILE A 78 8.75 8.26 20.11
N ILE A 79 7.85 7.81 21.00
CA ILE A 79 6.65 8.59 21.35
C ILE A 79 7.08 9.59 22.43
N LYS A 80 6.88 10.89 22.19
CA LYS A 80 6.96 11.95 23.22
C LYS A 80 5.57 12.46 23.53
#